data_AF-A0A7V8NUC3-F1
#
_entry.id   AF-A0A7V8NUC3-F1
#
_cell.length_a   1.000
_cell.length_b   1.000
_cell.length_c   1.000
_cell.angle_alpha   90.00
_cell.angle_beta   90.00
_cell.angle_gamma   90.00
#
_symmetry.space_group_name_H-M   'P 1'
#
loop_
_entity.id
_entity.type
_entity.pdbx_description
1 polymer ?
#
loop_
_entity_poly.entity_id
_entity_poly.type
_entity_poly.pdbx_seq_one_letter_code
_entity_poly.pdbx_strand_id
1 'polypeptide(L)'
;MIVAAIAAVFTIGYVATLLGEDEDWLHELSIDMFPEDGRLWVYGVGEDGVTAFTEDGIENLRQIVVDERTAGRAPPSIKPAK
;
A
#
# COMPACT_ATOMS: atom_id res chain seq x y z
N MET A 1 15.05 -7.32 -19.35
CA MET A 1 14.68 -6.40 -18.25
C MET A 1 15.55 -6.75 -17.07
N ILE A 2 16.28 -5.79 -16.50
CA ILE A 2 16.94 -5.99 -15.20
C ILE A 2 15.87 -5.65 -14.16
N VAL A 3 15.45 -6.61 -13.35
CA VAL A 3 14.63 -6.33 -12.17
C VAL A 3 15.56 -5.69 -11.15
N ALA A 4 15.23 -4.49 -10.69
CA ALA A 4 15.99 -3.86 -9.62
C ALA A 4 15.86 -4.75 -8.37
N ALA A 5 16.98 -5.01 -7.68
CA ALA A 5 16.92 -5.75 -6.44
C ALA A 5 16.11 -4.93 -5.41
N ILE A 6 15.14 -5.57 -4.75
CA ILE A 6 14.37 -4.94 -3.68
C ILE A 6 15.32 -4.66 -2.52
N ALA A 7 15.60 -3.37 -2.27
CA ALA A 7 16.49 -2.95 -1.19
C ALA A 7 15.76 -2.81 0.15
N ALA A 8 14.45 -2.53 0.11
CA ALA A 8 13.62 -2.32 1.29
C ALA A 8 12.14 -2.62 0.99
N VAL A 9 11.39 -2.82 2.07
CA VAL A 9 9.92 -2.91 2.07
C VAL A 9 9.36 -2.03 3.17
N PHE A 10 8.15 -1.53 2.99
CA PHE A 10 7.52 -0.55 3.85
C PHE A 10 6.17 -1.09 4.34
N THR A 11 6.00 -1.20 5.65
CA THR A 11 4.76 -1.71 6.27
C THR A 11 3.56 -0.84 5.92
N ILE A 12 2.38 -1.44 5.85
CA ILE A 12 1.14 -0.75 5.44
C ILE A 12 0.85 0.52 6.26
N GLY A 13 1.07 0.53 7.58
CA GLY A 13 0.89 1.75 8.38
C GLY A 13 1.86 2.89 8.03
N TYR A 14 3.08 2.56 7.58
CA TYR A 14 4.00 3.58 7.04
C TYR A 14 3.47 4.12 5.71
N VAL A 15 2.98 3.24 4.84
CA VAL A 15 2.42 3.63 3.53
C VAL A 15 1.13 4.44 3.70
N ALA A 16 0.25 4.09 4.64
CA ALA A 16 -0.92 4.87 5.01
C ALA A 16 -0.55 6.30 5.40
N THR A 17 0.47 6.45 6.25
CA THR A 17 1.01 7.77 6.63
C THR A 17 1.60 8.51 5.42
N LEU A 18 2.36 7.81 4.57
CA LEU A 18 2.98 8.37 3.37
C LEU A 18 1.94 8.89 2.35
N LEU A 19 0.88 8.12 2.12
CA LEU A 19 -0.19 8.47 1.19
C LEU A 19 -1.21 9.43 1.83
N GLY A 20 -1.28 9.47 3.16
CA GLY A 20 -2.28 10.15 3.98
C GLY A 20 -3.68 9.58 3.74
N GLU A 21 -3.72 8.25 3.73
CA GLU A 21 -4.92 7.44 3.54
C GLU A 21 -5.13 6.54 4.75
N ASP A 22 -6.35 6.04 4.89
CA ASP A 22 -6.72 5.12 5.95
C ASP A 22 -6.05 3.75 5.77
N GLU A 23 -5.49 3.21 6.84
CA GLU A 23 -4.73 1.96 6.79
C GLU A 23 -5.64 0.78 6.45
N ASP A 24 -6.83 0.70 7.06
CA ASP A 24 -7.79 -0.36 6.80
C ASP A 24 -8.29 -0.28 5.35
N TRP A 25 -8.56 0.92 4.86
CA TRP A 25 -8.93 1.11 3.45
C TRP A 25 -7.80 0.70 2.49
N LEU A 26 -6.56 1.08 2.76
CA LEU A 26 -5.41 0.62 1.97
C LEU A 26 -5.25 -0.90 2.03
N HIS A 27 -5.58 -1.52 3.17
CA HIS A 27 -5.56 -2.97 3.30
C HIS A 27 -6.53 -3.59 2.31
N GLU A 28 -7.79 -3.13 2.28
CA GLU A 28 -8.82 -3.60 1.36
C GLU A 28 -8.40 -3.44 -0.10
N LEU A 29 -7.86 -2.28 -0.50
CA LEU A 29 -7.36 -2.06 -1.85
C LEU A 29 -6.21 -3.00 -2.22
N SER A 30 -5.36 -3.31 -1.25
CA SER A 30 -4.21 -4.18 -1.47
C SER A 30 -4.59 -5.66 -1.60
N ILE A 31 -5.79 -6.08 -1.18
CA ILE A 31 -6.21 -7.50 -1.20
C ILE A 31 -6.04 -8.12 -2.59
N ASP A 32 -6.32 -7.35 -3.65
CA ASP A 32 -6.25 -7.81 -5.04
C ASP A 32 -4.85 -7.66 -5.67
N MET A 33 -3.87 -7.09 -4.95
CA MET A 33 -2.48 -7.01 -5.43
C MET A 33 -1.76 -8.35 -5.22
N PHE A 34 -1.06 -8.80 -6.27
CA PHE A 34 -0.18 -9.96 -6.24
C PHE A 34 1.23 -9.58 -5.75
N PRO A 35 2.08 -10.57 -5.40
CA PRO A 35 3.49 -10.30 -5.06
C PRO A 35 4.27 -9.53 -6.12
N GLU A 36 3.97 -9.78 -7.39
CA GLU A 36 4.56 -9.09 -8.55
C GLU A 36 4.16 -7.62 -8.63
N ASP A 37 3.01 -7.25 -8.07
CA ASP A 37 2.57 -5.86 -7.92
C ASP A 37 3.26 -5.16 -6.76
N GLY A 38 4.19 -5.83 -6.06
CA GLY A 38 4.99 -5.28 -4.98
C GLY A 38 4.35 -5.34 -3.60
N ARG A 39 3.23 -6.08 -3.43
CA ARG A 39 2.63 -6.37 -2.11
C ARG A 39 3.24 -7.63 -1.50
N LEU A 40 3.66 -7.54 -0.25
CA LEU A 40 4.32 -8.62 0.46
C LEU A 40 3.69 -8.83 1.84
N TRP A 41 3.85 -10.05 2.36
CA TRP A 41 3.53 -10.37 3.75
C TRP A 41 4.82 -10.64 4.51
N VAL A 42 5.09 -9.86 5.54
CA VAL A 42 6.34 -9.92 6.32
C VAL A 42 6.06 -10.59 7.65
N TYR A 43 6.68 -11.75 7.88
CA TYR A 43 6.59 -12.47 9.16
C TYR A 43 7.68 -12.00 10.12
N GLY A 44 7.27 -11.64 11.34
CA GLY A 44 8.16 -11.32 12.44
C GLY A 44 8.32 -12.47 13.43
N VAL A 45 8.75 -12.16 14.66
CA VAL A 45 8.80 -13.11 15.79
C VAL A 45 7.40 -13.36 16.39
N GLY A 46 6.44 -12.46 16.15
CA GLY A 46 5.04 -12.63 16.53
C GLY A 46 4.26 -13.51 15.55
N GLU A 47 3.04 -13.90 15.92
CA GLU A 47 2.20 -14.81 15.14
C GLU A 47 1.55 -14.13 13.92
N ASP A 48 1.27 -12.82 14.02
CA ASP A 48 0.67 -12.05 12.94
C ASP A 48 1.77 -11.36 12.13
N GLY A 49 1.89 -11.74 10.85
CA GLY A 49 2.70 -10.97 9.90
C GLY A 49 2.03 -9.64 9.55
N VAL A 50 2.74 -8.81 8.80
CA VAL A 50 2.28 -7.48 8.40
C VAL A 50 2.35 -7.32 6.89
N THR A 51 1.31 -6.73 6.29
CA THR A 51 1.36 -6.30 4.89
C THR A 51 2.43 -5.24 4.73
N ALA A 52 3.30 -5.40 3.73
CA ALA A 52 4.31 -4.43 3.37
C ALA A 52 4.41 -4.28 1.85
N PHE A 53 5.02 -3.20 1.39
CA PHE A 53 5.12 -2.86 -0.02
C PHE A 53 6.57 -2.56 -0.42
N THR A 54 6.96 -2.94 -1.63
CA THR A 54 8.16 -2.40 -2.27
C THR A 54 7.93 -0.95 -2.71
N GLU A 55 8.95 -0.26 -3.19
CA GLU A 55 8.77 1.07 -3.80
C GLU A 55 7.80 1.02 -5.00
N ASP A 56 7.97 0.04 -5.89
CA ASP A 56 7.06 -0.18 -7.02
C ASP A 56 5.64 -0.51 -6.55
N GLY A 57 5.51 -1.28 -5.46
CA GLY A 57 4.20 -1.59 -4.88
C GLY A 57 3.49 -0.39 -4.27
N ILE A 58 4.22 0.57 -3.72
CA ILE A 58 3.64 1.84 -3.27
C ILE A 58 3.11 2.63 -4.46
N GLU A 59 3.81 2.64 -5.59
CA GLU A 59 3.36 3.36 -6.78
C GLU A 59 2.15 2.69 -7.45
N ASN A 60 2.10 1.35 -7.47
CA ASN A 60 0.90 0.62 -7.89
C ASN A 60 -0.30 0.94 -6.98
N LEU A 61 -0.11 0.89 -5.66
CA LEU A 61 -1.16 1.22 -4.70
C LEU A 61 -1.63 2.67 -4.83
N ARG A 62 -0.70 3.61 -5.08
CA ARG A 62 -1.02 5.02 -5.35
C ARG A 62 -1.94 5.15 -6.56
N GLN A 63 -1.70 4.39 -7.63
CA GLN A 63 -2.55 4.42 -8.81
C GLN A 63 -3.96 3.89 -8.51
N ILE A 64 -4.08 2.78 -7.76
CA ILE A 64 -5.37 2.23 -7.33
C ILE A 64 -6.16 3.26 -6.50
N VAL A 65 -5.49 3.95 -5.56
CA VAL A 65 -6.10 5.04 -4.77
C VAL A 65 -6.63 6.16 -5.66
N VAL A 66 -5.87 6.57 -6.69
CA VAL A 66 -6.31 7.60 -7.65
C VAL A 66 -7.55 7.14 -8.41
N ASP A 67 -7.58 5.89 -8.85
CA ASP A 67 -8.69 5.34 -9.62
C ASP A 67 -9.97 5.25 -8.77
N GLU A 68 -9.87 4.79 -7.52
CA GLU A 68 -10.99 4.74 -6.57
C GLU A 68 -11.52 6.14 -6.19
N ARG A 69 -10.62 7.11 -6.01
CA ARG A 69 -11.00 8.52 -5.78
C ARG A 69 -11.71 9.11 -7.00
N THR A 70 -11.20 8.85 -8.20
CA THR A 70 -11.78 9.32 -9.46
C THR A 70 -13.16 8.71 -9.69
N ALA A 71 -13.34 7.44 -9.34
CA ALA A 71 -14.62 6.75 -9.43
C ALA A 71 -15.61 7.12 -8.32
N GLY A 72 -15.22 7.96 -7.35
CA GLY A 72 -16.08 8.40 -6.25
C GLY A 72 -16.39 7.31 -5.22
N ARG A 73 -15.58 6.24 -5.17
CA ARG A 73 -15.73 5.12 -4.23
C ARG A 73 -14.86 5.26 -2.98
N ALA A 74 -13.86 6.14 -3.03
CA ALA A 74 -12.94 6.36 -1.92
C ALA A 74 -13.59 7.09 -0.73
N PRO A 75 -13.21 6.74 0.51
CA PRO A 75 -13.57 7.52 1.69
C PRO A 75 -12.86 8.89 1.69
N PRO A 76 -13.29 9.82 2.58
CA PRO A 76 -12.56 11.06 2.80
C PRO A 76 -11.10 10.78 3.18
N SER A 77 -10.16 11.56 2.62
CA SER A 77 -8.75 11.45 3.01
C SER A 77 -8.58 11.89 4.46
N ILE A 78 -7.63 11.25 5.17
CA ILE A 78 -7.28 11.63 6.55
C ILE A 78 -6.38 12.87 6.58
N LYS A 79 -5.89 13.35 5.42
CA LYS A 79 -5.15 14.61 5.39
C LYS A 79 -6.07 15.76 5.83
N PRO A 80 -5.64 16.62 6.76
CA PRO A 80 -6.37 17.86 7.03
C PRO A 80 -6.46 18.64 5.71
N ALA A 81 -7.67 19.12 5.39
CA ALA A 81 -7.91 19.98 4.23
C ALA A 81 -6.95 21.18 4.33
N LYS A 82 -6.08 21.33 3.33
CA LYS A 82 -5.13 22.43 3.24
C LYS A 82 -5.83 23.73 2.84
#